data_AF-A0A960W0A3-F1
#
_entry.id   AF-A0A960W0A3-F1
#
_cell.length_a   1.000
_cell.length_b   1.000
_cell.length_c   1.000
_cell.angle_alpha   90.00
_cell.angle_beta   90.00
_cell.angle_gamma   90.00
#
_symmetry.space_group_name_H-M   'P 1'
#
loop_
_entity.id
_entity.type
_entity.pdbx_description
1 polymer ?
#
loop_
_entity_poly.entity_id
_entity_poly.type
_entity_poly.pdbx_seq_one_letter_code
_entity_poly.pdbx_strand_id
1 'polypeptide(L)' 'MEEPKTLKERIQKLLESMNQGLYEREEILKMVLLTSLAGENVLLLGLPG' A
#
# COMPACT_ATOMS: atom_id res chain seq x y z
N MET A 1 12.98 -18.07 -1.58
CA MET A 1 12.05 -16.99 -1.17
C MET A 1 11.36 -17.46 0.08
N GLU A 2 11.57 -16.81 1.24
CA GLU A 2 10.90 -17.20 2.49
C GLU A 2 9.43 -16.75 2.49
N GLU A 3 8.49 -17.70 2.65
CA GLU A 3 7.47 -17.66 3.71
C GLU A 3 7.25 -16.37 4.51
N PRO A 4 6.28 -15.46 4.26
CA PRO A 4 5.91 -14.49 5.30
C PRO A 4 5.32 -15.25 6.50
N LYS A 5 5.97 -15.12 7.67
CA LYS A 5 5.63 -15.83 8.92
C LYS A 5 4.58 -15.08 9.74
N THR A 6 4.40 -13.78 9.48
CA THR A 6 3.38 -12.95 10.15
C THR A 6 2.54 -12.15 9.16
N LEU A 7 1.33 -11.74 9.60
CA LEU A 7 0.47 -10.84 8.81
C LEU A 7 1.18 -9.52 8.49
N LYS A 8 1.93 -8.99 9.46
CA LYS A 8 2.71 -7.76 9.29
C LYS A 8 3.72 -7.89 8.15
N GLU A 9 4.48 -8.99 8.10
CA GLU A 9 5.42 -9.25 7.01
C GLU A 9 4.73 -9.39 5.66
N ARG A 10 3.55 -10.03 5.61
CA ARG A 10 2.76 -10.13 4.39
C ARG A 10 2.30 -8.76 3.89
N ILE A 11 1.82 -7.90 4.79
CA ILE A 11 1.43 -6.53 4.47
C ILE A 11 2.64 -5.72 3.98
N GLN A 12 3.80 -5.85 4.64
CA GLN A 12 5.03 -5.17 4.23
C GLN A 12 5.49 -5.59 2.83
N LYS A 13 5.51 -6.89 2.52
CA LYS A 13 5.83 -7.39 1.17
C LYS A 13 4.85 -6.87 0.11
N LEU A 14 3.57 -6.77 0.45
CA LEU A 14 2.56 -6.22 -0.46
C LEU A 14 2.81 -4.74 -0.72
N LEU A 15 3.07 -3.95 0.32
CA LEU A 15 3.42 -2.53 0.20
C LEU A 15 4.69 -2.32 -0.62
N GLU A 16 5.75 -3.11 -0.37
CA GLU A 16 6.98 -3.07 -1.16
C GLU A 16 6.72 -3.34 -2.64
N SER A 17 5.92 -4.35 -2.96
CA SER A 17 5.54 -4.67 -4.33
C SER A 17 4.71 -3.57 -4.98
N MET A 18 3.80 -2.93 -4.24
CA MET A 18 2.96 -1.84 -4.74
C MET A 18 3.73 -0.54 -4.93
N ASN A 19 4.79 -0.31 -4.15
CA ASN A 19 5.59 0.91 -4.19
C ASN A 19 6.69 0.88 -5.28
N GLN A 20 6.87 -0.25 -5.99
CA GLN A 20 7.85 -0.34 -7.08
C GLN A 20 7.54 0.67 -8.19
N GLY A 21 8.51 1.53 -8.51
CA GLY A 21 8.37 2.55 -9.56
C GLY A 21 7.58 3.79 -9.14
N LEU A 22 7.17 3.89 -7.88
CA LEU A 22 6.48 5.06 -7.32
C LEU A 22 7.44 5.88 -6.45
N TYR A 23 7.63 7.14 -6.81
CA TYR A 23 8.43 8.08 -6.02
C TYR A 23 7.54 8.82 -5.03
N GLU A 24 7.95 8.84 -3.76
CA GLU A 24 7.30 9.64 -2.70
C GLU A 24 5.81 9.32 -2.45
N ARG A 25 5.33 8.13 -2.85
CA ARG A 25 3.91 7.71 -2.66
C ARG A 25 3.67 6.71 -1.52
N GLU A 26 4.68 6.43 -0.71
CA GLU A 26 4.63 5.37 0.31
C GLU A 26 3.46 5.54 1.30
N GLU A 27 3.26 6.75 1.83
CA GLU A 27 2.19 7.02 2.81
C GLU A 27 0.79 6.90 2.20
N ILE A 28 0.63 7.35 0.95
CA ILE A 28 -0.64 7.22 0.23
C ILE A 28 -0.97 5.74 0.01
N LEU A 29 0.02 4.93 -0.37
CA LEU A 29 -0.19 3.49 -0.57
C LEU A 29 -0.58 2.76 0.71
N LYS A 30 0.05 3.09 1.85
CA LYS A 30 -0.33 2.55 3.17
C LYS A 30 -1.79 2.86 3.48
N MET A 31 -2.23 4.10 3.25
CA MET A 31 -3.59 4.54 3.52
C MET A 31 -4.60 3.86 2.60
N VAL A 32 -4.32 3.79 1.29
CA VAL A 32 -5.16 3.10 0.30
C VAL A 32 -5.30 1.62 0.64
N LEU A 33 -4.20 0.95 1.01
CA LEU A 33 -4.22 -0.47 1.39
C LEU A 33 -5.08 -0.69 2.64
N LEU A 34 -4.89 0.12 3.68
CA LEU A 34 -5.68 0.03 4.90
C LEU A 34 -7.17 0.24 4.63
N THR A 35 -7.51 1.27 3.85
CA THR A 35 -8.89 1.62 3.52
C THR A 35 -9.56 0.51 2.71
N SER A 36 -8.85 -0.06 1.74
CA SER A 36 -9.33 -1.18 0.92
C SER A 36 -9.59 -2.44 1.77
N LEU A 37 -8.71 -2.74 2.73
CA LEU A 37 -8.88 -3.88 3.64
C LEU A 37 -10.00 -3.67 4.67
N ALA A 38 -10.27 -2.42 5.04
CA ALA A 38 -11.39 -2.05 5.91
C ALA A 38 -12.76 -2.12 5.20
N GLY A 39 -12.78 -2.29 3.86
CA GLY A 39 -14.01 -2.24 3.06
C GLY A 39 -14.53 -0.81 2.85
N GLU A 40 -13.66 0.18 3.06
CA GLU A 40 -13.99 1.59 2.97
C GLU A 40 -13.52 2.19 1.63
N ASN A 41 -13.97 3.42 1.34
CA ASN A 41 -13.61 4.14 0.11
C ASN A 41 -12.52 5.19 0.39
N VAL A 42 -11.59 5.38 -0.56
CA VAL A 42 -10.57 6.43 -0.52
C VAL A 42 -10.70 7.35 -1.74
N LEU A 43 -10.65 8.66 -1.51
CA LEU A 43 -10.61 9.69 -2.56
C LEU A 43 -9.21 10.31 -2.60
N LEU A 44 -8.54 10.21 -3.73
CA LEU A 44 -7.24 10.86 -3.95
C LEU A 44 -7.45 12.17 -4.71
N LEU A 45 -7.02 13.28 -4.12
CA LEU A 45 -7.09 14.62 -4.71
C LEU A 45 -5.70 15.12 -5.05
N GLY A 46 -5.53 15.63 -6.26
CA GLY A 46 -4.26 16.17 -6.73
C GLY A 46 -4.40 16.82 -8.11
N LEU A 47 -3.37 17.57 -8.49
CA LEU A 47 -3.21 18.02 -9.85
C LEU A 47 -2.91 16.82 -10.77
N PRO A 48 -3.29 16.89 -12.05
CA PRO A 48 -2.93 15.85 -13.00
C PRO A 48 -1.41 15.85 -13.23
N GLY A 49 -0.81 14.66 -13.25
CA GLY A 49 0.59 14.42 -13.62
C GLY A 49 1.58 14.75 -12.51
#